data_AF-A1RTM0-F1
#
_entry.id   AF-A1RTM0-F1
#
_cell.length_a   1.000
_cell.length_b   1.000
_cell.length_c   1.000
_cell.angle_alpha   90.00
_cell.angle_beta   90.00
_cell.angle_gamma   90.00
#
_symmetry.space_group_name_H-M   'P 1'
#
loop_
_entity.id
_entity.type
_entity.pdbx_description
1 polymer ?
#
loop_
_entity_poly.entity_id
_entity_poly.type
_entity_poly.pdbx_seq_one_letter_code
_entity_poly.pdbx_strand_id
1 'polypeptide(L)'
;MATLPIEYLRTTRLFKERIGDLEIISFEVPTHKYFSRNEIPYLATALDVDLRKLENMLSDMRYGRVAVEKLWAYRLDGDLIRESKKVLLPDLVANKDVDGEVEELEDTKILKIHVAKLKEFVRIFVKKRQGFREVIIYRKPPHPALIRYVAYL
;
A
#
# COMPACT_ATOMS: atom_id res chain seq x y z
N MET A 1 -17.29 29.74 -1.25
CA MET A 1 -15.98 29.09 -1.47
C MET A 1 -16.21 27.83 -2.28
N ALA A 2 -15.75 27.78 -3.53
CA ALA A 2 -15.75 26.52 -4.27
C ALA A 2 -14.64 25.64 -3.69
N THR A 3 -14.99 24.64 -2.89
CA THR A 3 -14.04 23.61 -2.47
C THR A 3 -13.65 22.83 -3.71
N LEU A 4 -12.37 22.93 -4.12
CA LEU A 4 -11.81 22.04 -5.14
C LEU A 4 -12.17 20.60 -4.78
N PRO A 5 -12.56 19.76 -5.75
CA PRO A 5 -12.91 18.38 -5.49
C PRO A 5 -11.75 17.69 -4.76
N ILE A 6 -12.05 16.95 -3.70
CA ILE A 6 -11.04 16.24 -2.91
C ILE A 6 -10.36 15.23 -3.83
N GLU A 7 -9.09 15.49 -4.14
CA GLU A 7 -8.26 14.54 -4.90
C GLU A 7 -7.75 13.46 -3.95
N TYR A 8 -8.23 12.23 -4.14
CA TYR A 8 -7.86 11.06 -3.33
C TYR A 8 -6.53 10.45 -3.76
N LEU A 9 -6.14 10.59 -5.03
CA LEU A 9 -4.86 10.12 -5.57
C LEU A 9 -3.83 11.25 -5.61
N ARG A 10 -2.59 10.97 -5.20
CA ARG A 10 -1.49 11.93 -5.23
C ARG A 10 -0.20 11.28 -5.71
N THR A 11 0.66 12.06 -6.35
CA THR A 11 2.05 11.66 -6.57
C THR A 11 2.85 11.99 -5.31
N THR A 12 3.46 10.99 -4.70
CA THR A 12 4.25 11.15 -3.49
C THR A 12 5.73 11.18 -3.80
N ARG A 13 6.53 11.66 -2.85
CA ARG A 13 7.98 11.71 -2.99
C ARG A 13 8.56 10.27 -3.05
N LEU A 14 9.54 10.09 -3.92
CA LEU A 14 10.37 8.90 -3.99
C LEU A 14 11.65 9.08 -3.16
N PHE A 15 12.11 7.99 -2.59
CA PHE A 15 13.27 7.89 -1.72
C PHE A 15 14.16 6.75 -2.21
N LYS A 16 15.47 7.00 -2.23
CA LYS A 16 16.45 5.93 -2.38
C LYS A 16 16.82 5.45 -0.99
N GLU A 17 16.41 4.24 -0.65
CA GLU A 17 16.72 3.59 0.62
C GLU A 17 17.89 2.61 0.43
N ARG A 18 18.89 2.68 1.30
CA ARG A 18 19.98 1.70 1.35
C ARG A 18 19.73 0.71 2.46
N ILE A 19 19.58 -0.56 2.12
CA ILE A 19 19.35 -1.67 3.06
C ILE A 19 20.53 -2.63 2.92
N GLY A 20 21.53 -2.47 3.79
CA GLY A 20 22.83 -3.11 3.63
C GLY A 20 23.52 -2.64 2.34
N ASP A 21 23.78 -3.56 1.43
CA ASP A 21 24.39 -3.30 0.12
C ASP A 21 23.37 -3.13 -1.02
N LEU A 22 22.08 -3.15 -0.70
CA LEU A 22 21.01 -2.99 -1.69
C LEU A 22 20.51 -1.54 -1.70
N GLU A 23 20.34 -0.97 -2.90
CA GLU A 23 19.60 0.27 -3.11
C GLU A 23 18.18 -0.07 -3.58
N ILE A 24 17.17 0.45 -2.89
CA ILE A 24 15.75 0.24 -3.19
C ILE A 24 15.08 1.59 -3.36
N ILE A 25 14.27 1.72 -4.41
CA ILE A 25 13.43 2.89 -4.61
C ILE A 25 12.13 2.67 -3.84
N SER A 26 11.79 3.60 -2.96
CA SER A 26 10.56 3.56 -2.17
C SER A 26 9.80 4.85 -2.28
N PHE A 27 8.51 4.82 -1.98
CA PHE A 27 7.65 5.99 -1.97
C PHE A 27 7.02 6.20 -0.59
N GLU A 28 6.71 7.46 -0.29
CA GLU A 28 5.98 7.82 0.94
C GLU A 28 4.51 7.44 0.84
N VAL A 29 4.03 6.65 1.81
CA VAL A 29 2.62 6.29 1.94
C VAL A 29 1.93 7.33 2.82
N PRO A 30 0.92 8.06 2.32
CA PRO A 30 0.14 8.97 3.15
C PRO A 30 -0.57 8.23 4.29
N THR A 31 -0.61 8.86 5.47
CA THR A 31 -1.12 8.24 6.71
C THR A 31 -2.59 7.81 6.60
N HIS A 32 -3.47 8.64 6.06
CA HIS A 32 -4.91 8.37 5.97
C HIS A 32 -5.52 9.15 4.81
N LYS A 33 -6.75 8.80 4.41
CA LYS A 33 -7.61 9.49 3.42
C LYS A 33 -7.10 9.55 1.98
N TYR A 34 -5.82 9.83 1.77
CA TYR A 34 -5.18 9.93 0.46
C TYR A 34 -4.40 8.66 0.13
N PHE A 35 -4.26 8.38 -1.16
CA PHE A 35 -3.48 7.30 -1.72
C PHE A 35 -2.36 7.89 -2.57
N SER A 36 -1.16 7.36 -2.41
CA SER A 36 -0.13 7.49 -3.43
C SER A 36 -0.54 6.68 -4.67
N ARG A 37 -0.25 7.18 -5.87
CA ARG A 37 -0.41 6.41 -7.10
C ARG A 37 0.39 5.10 -7.06
N ASN A 38 1.52 5.08 -6.34
CA ASN A 38 2.36 3.90 -6.17
C ASN A 38 1.75 2.85 -5.22
N GLU A 39 0.63 3.15 -4.52
CA GLU A 39 -0.16 2.15 -3.79
C GLU A 39 -1.07 1.33 -4.70
N ILE A 40 -1.41 1.85 -5.88
CA ILE A 40 -2.35 1.20 -6.81
C ILE A 40 -1.85 -0.19 -7.20
N PRO A 41 -0.57 -0.40 -7.56
CA PRO A 41 -0.05 -1.74 -7.82
C PRO A 41 -0.22 -2.72 -6.67
N TYR A 42 -0.05 -2.27 -5.42
CA TYR A 42 -0.27 -3.12 -4.25
C TYR A 42 -1.73 -3.54 -4.13
N LEU A 43 -2.63 -2.57 -4.18
CA LEU A 43 -4.06 -2.82 -4.02
C LEU A 43 -4.65 -3.63 -5.17
N ALA A 44 -4.23 -3.34 -6.41
CA ALA A 44 -4.63 -4.09 -7.61
C ALA A 44 -4.24 -5.56 -7.52
N THR A 45 -2.98 -5.83 -7.15
CA THR A 45 -2.48 -7.20 -6.96
C THR A 45 -3.18 -7.91 -5.80
N ALA A 46 -3.41 -7.20 -4.69
CA ALA A 46 -4.08 -7.74 -3.52
C ALA A 46 -5.54 -8.12 -3.81
N LEU A 47 -6.27 -7.25 -4.52
CA LEU A 47 -7.70 -7.37 -4.77
C LEU A 47 -8.02 -8.12 -6.07
N ASP A 48 -7.01 -8.49 -6.85
CA ASP A 48 -7.14 -9.12 -8.17
C ASP A 48 -8.00 -8.26 -9.12
N VAL A 49 -7.65 -6.97 -9.20
CA VAL A 49 -8.33 -5.96 -10.02
C VAL A 49 -7.33 -5.31 -10.95
N ASP A 50 -7.73 -5.04 -12.20
CA ASP A 50 -6.92 -4.30 -13.15
C ASP A 50 -6.47 -2.92 -12.60
N LEU A 51 -5.22 -2.55 -12.88
CA LEU A 51 -4.59 -1.33 -12.39
C LEU A 51 -5.39 -0.08 -12.78
N ARG A 52 -5.77 0.03 -14.06
CA ARG A 52 -6.48 1.21 -14.59
C ARG A 52 -7.89 1.27 -14.05
N LYS A 53 -8.56 0.10 -13.94
CA LYS A 53 -9.87 0.00 -13.32
C LYS A 53 -9.83 0.49 -11.88
N LEU A 54 -8.87 0.03 -11.08
CA LEU A 54 -8.75 0.45 -9.69
C LEU A 54 -8.43 1.94 -9.57
N GLU A 55 -7.52 2.47 -10.40
CA GLU A 55 -7.18 3.89 -10.44
C GLU A 55 -8.41 4.77 -10.72
N ASN A 56 -9.25 4.36 -11.68
CA ASN A 56 -10.50 5.04 -11.98
C ASN A 56 -11.48 5.00 -10.80
N MET A 57 -11.62 3.83 -10.16
CA MET A 57 -12.50 3.67 -9.00
C MET A 57 -12.06 4.55 -7.81
N LEU A 58 -10.77 4.67 -7.56
CA LEU A 58 -10.23 5.57 -6.52
C LEU A 58 -10.41 7.05 -6.88
N SER A 59 -10.27 7.39 -8.16
CA SER A 59 -10.52 8.75 -8.65
C SER A 59 -12.00 9.15 -8.51
N ASP A 60 -12.90 8.21 -8.75
CA ASP A 60 -14.35 8.41 -8.65
C ASP A 60 -14.87 8.55 -7.21
N MET A 61 -14.05 8.26 -6.20
CA MET A 61 -14.40 8.49 -4.79
C MET A 61 -14.74 9.96 -4.49
N ARG A 62 -14.26 10.90 -5.31
CA ARG A 62 -14.65 12.32 -5.25
C ARG A 62 -16.14 12.56 -5.48
N TYR A 63 -16.84 11.60 -6.09
CA TYR A 63 -18.27 11.63 -6.34
C TYR A 63 -19.08 10.85 -5.28
N GLY A 64 -18.45 10.42 -4.18
CA GLY A 64 -19.12 9.73 -3.07
C GLY A 64 -19.22 8.20 -3.20
N ARG A 65 -18.69 7.60 -4.28
CA ARG A 65 -18.61 6.14 -4.43
C ARG A 65 -17.36 5.61 -3.72
N VAL A 66 -17.52 4.99 -2.55
CA VAL A 66 -16.38 4.46 -1.79
C VAL A 66 -15.99 3.08 -2.33
N ALA A 67 -14.87 3.02 -3.06
CA ALA A 67 -14.31 1.78 -3.58
C ALA A 67 -13.33 1.14 -2.57
N VAL A 68 -12.39 1.94 -2.07
CA VAL A 68 -11.41 1.54 -1.07
C VAL A 68 -11.25 2.66 -0.07
N GLU A 69 -11.20 2.34 1.21
CA GLU A 69 -10.90 3.27 2.29
C GLU A 69 -9.56 2.91 2.92
N LYS A 70 -8.63 3.87 2.97
CA LYS A 70 -7.40 3.73 3.76
C LYS A 70 -7.71 4.13 5.21
N LEU A 71 -7.63 3.16 6.12
CA LEU A 71 -7.82 3.41 7.54
C LEU A 71 -6.61 4.12 8.13
N TRP A 72 -5.41 3.59 7.88
CA TRP A 72 -4.17 4.15 8.40
C TRP A 72 -2.90 3.54 7.78
N ALA A 73 -1.79 4.26 7.90
CA ALA A 73 -0.44 3.81 7.60
C ALA A 73 0.51 4.29 8.72
N TYR A 74 1.16 3.37 9.42
CA TYR A 74 2.06 3.70 10.54
C TYR A 74 3.38 2.92 10.48
N ARG A 75 4.44 3.55 10.98
CA ARG A 75 5.70 2.85 11.30
C ARG A 75 5.60 2.20 12.67
N LEU A 76 6.10 0.98 12.78
CA LEU A 76 6.06 0.17 14.01
C LEU A 76 7.25 0.45 14.95
N ASP A 77 8.27 1.15 14.47
CA ASP A 77 9.43 1.60 15.24
C ASP A 77 9.39 3.12 15.54
N GLY A 78 8.25 3.76 15.27
CA GLY A 78 7.98 5.15 15.66
C GLY A 78 7.15 5.19 16.94
N ASP A 79 7.35 6.22 17.75
CA ASP A 79 6.42 6.54 18.83
C ASP A 79 5.16 7.17 18.20
N LEU A 80 4.06 6.42 18.20
CA LEU A 80 2.77 6.79 17.61
C LEU A 80 2.23 8.14 18.15
N ILE A 81 2.68 8.57 19.33
CA ILE A 81 2.20 9.77 20.01
C ILE A 81 3.14 10.96 19.77
N ARG A 82 4.45 10.71 19.64
CA ARG A 82 5.48 11.77 19.64
C ARG A 82 6.10 12.06 18.27
N GLU A 83 6.23 11.06 17.39
CA GLU A 83 6.87 11.22 16.10
C GLU A 83 6.17 10.43 15.00
N SER A 84 5.48 11.15 14.10
CA SER A 84 4.97 10.56 12.86
C SER A 84 6.12 10.35 11.88
N LYS A 85 6.83 9.22 12.01
CA LYS A 85 7.84 8.80 11.03
C LYS A 85 7.15 8.43 9.71
N LYS A 86 7.75 8.84 8.60
CA LYS A 86 7.24 8.54 7.26
C LYS A 86 7.16 7.03 7.01
N VAL A 87 5.99 6.56 6.58
CA VAL A 87 5.84 5.20 6.07
C VAL A 87 6.38 5.15 4.66
N LEU A 88 7.30 4.22 4.41
CA LEU A 88 7.86 4.00 3.08
C LEU A 88 7.54 2.56 2.66
N LEU A 89 7.08 2.39 1.43
CA LEU A 89 6.94 1.10 0.75
C LEU A 89 7.81 1.08 -0.51
N PRO A 90 8.38 -0.07 -0.89
CA PRO A 90 9.14 -0.17 -2.13
C PRO A 90 8.23 0.10 -3.34
N ASP A 91 8.73 0.82 -4.32
CA ASP A 91 8.01 1.05 -5.57
C ASP A 91 8.05 -0.23 -6.42
N LEU A 92 6.91 -0.86 -6.66
CA LEU A 92 6.84 -2.12 -7.41
C LEU A 92 7.14 -1.97 -8.91
N VAL A 93 7.11 -0.74 -9.44
CA VAL A 93 7.34 -0.44 -10.86
C VAL A 93 8.76 0.09 -11.09
N ALA A 94 9.28 0.90 -10.17
CA ALA A 94 10.59 1.51 -10.31
C ALA A 94 11.77 0.58 -9.97
N ASN A 95 11.55 -0.45 -9.14
CA ASN A 95 12.57 -1.45 -8.83
C ASN A 95 12.63 -2.51 -9.94
N LYS A 96 13.84 -2.87 -10.36
CA LYS A 96 14.07 -3.80 -11.49
C LYS A 96 13.69 -5.25 -11.17
N ASP A 97 14.00 -5.68 -9.95
CA ASP A 97 13.85 -7.06 -9.51
C ASP A 97 12.74 -7.10 -8.45
N VAL A 98 11.51 -7.31 -8.89
CA VAL A 98 10.34 -7.46 -8.01
C VAL A 98 9.60 -8.72 -8.43
N ASP A 99 9.43 -9.64 -7.49
CA ASP A 99 8.66 -10.85 -7.68
C ASP A 99 7.78 -11.12 -6.46
N GLY A 100 6.89 -12.12 -6.57
CA GLY A 100 5.97 -12.42 -5.50
C GLY A 100 5.50 -13.87 -5.49
N GLU A 101 5.24 -14.36 -4.28
CA GLU A 101 4.62 -15.65 -4.01
C GLU A 101 3.23 -15.42 -3.41
N VAL A 102 2.27 -16.28 -3.78
CA VAL A 102 0.91 -16.24 -3.23
C VAL A 102 0.67 -17.52 -2.43
N GLU A 103 0.19 -17.36 -1.21
CA GLU A 103 -0.22 -18.43 -0.32
C GLU A 103 -1.69 -18.22 0.05
N GLU A 104 -2.54 -19.21 -0.21
CA GLU A 104 -3.96 -19.16 0.10
C GLU A 104 -4.27 -20.08 1.29
N LEU A 105 -4.88 -19.51 2.33
CA LEU A 105 -5.24 -20.18 3.57
C LEU A 105 -6.70 -19.89 3.89
N GLU A 106 -7.59 -20.86 3.63
CA GLU A 106 -9.04 -20.73 3.86
C GLU A 106 -9.60 -19.38 3.38
N ASP A 107 -9.88 -18.45 4.30
CA ASP A 107 -10.45 -17.12 4.03
C ASP A 107 -9.40 -15.99 3.89
N THR A 108 -8.12 -16.34 3.85
CA THR A 108 -7.00 -15.40 3.84
C THR A 108 -6.04 -15.68 2.68
N LYS A 109 -5.83 -14.68 1.83
CA LYS A 109 -4.77 -14.68 0.82
C LYS A 109 -3.57 -13.89 1.36
N ILE A 110 -2.39 -14.48 1.30
CA ILE A 110 -1.12 -13.87 1.71
C ILE A 110 -0.26 -13.71 0.46
N LEU A 111 0.08 -12.46 0.12
CA LEU A 111 1.08 -12.18 -0.91
C LEU A 111 2.40 -11.85 -0.24
N LYS A 112 3.47 -12.53 -0.64
CA LYS A 112 4.84 -12.27 -0.22
C LYS A 112 5.54 -11.60 -1.38
N ILE A 113 5.99 -10.36 -1.20
CA ILE A 113 6.69 -9.59 -2.23
C ILE A 113 8.18 -9.58 -1.90
N HIS A 114 8.97 -9.97 -2.88
CA HIS A 114 10.43 -9.94 -2.85
C HIS A 114 10.90 -8.72 -3.66
N VAL A 115 11.93 -8.02 -3.16
CA VAL A 115 12.50 -6.84 -3.83
C VAL A 115 14.00 -6.95 -3.83
N ALA A 116 14.60 -6.94 -5.01
CA ALA A 116 16.01 -7.28 -5.22
C ALA A 116 16.34 -8.64 -4.58
N LYS A 117 17.24 -8.67 -3.59
CA LYS A 117 17.60 -9.88 -2.84
C LYS A 117 16.85 -10.03 -1.52
N LEU A 118 15.96 -9.10 -1.18
CA LEU A 118 15.20 -9.13 0.06
C LEU A 118 13.96 -10.02 -0.10
N LYS A 119 13.99 -11.19 0.52
CA LYS A 119 12.85 -12.10 0.48
C LYS A 119 11.73 -11.67 1.42
N GLU A 120 10.50 -11.73 0.89
CA GLU A 120 9.27 -11.38 1.61
C GLU A 120 9.39 -10.01 2.32
N PHE A 121 10.01 -9.04 1.65
CA PHE A 121 10.27 -7.72 2.22
C PHE A 121 8.97 -6.99 2.56
N VAL A 122 7.93 -7.25 1.76
CA VAL A 122 6.55 -6.85 2.05
C VAL A 122 5.67 -8.09 2.07
N ARG A 123 4.74 -8.16 3.03
CA ARG A 123 3.66 -9.13 3.08
C ARG A 123 2.32 -8.41 3.01
N ILE A 124 1.43 -8.88 2.14
CA ILE A 124 0.06 -8.39 2.05
C ILE A 124 -0.88 -9.49 2.52
N PHE A 125 -1.70 -9.19 3.51
CA PHE A 125 -2.76 -10.06 3.98
C PHE A 125 -4.08 -9.53 3.44
N VAL A 126 -4.83 -10.38 2.76
CA VAL A 126 -6.15 -10.08 2.24
C VAL A 126 -7.14 -11.03 2.90
N LYS A 127 -8.02 -10.48 3.73
CA LYS A 127 -9.01 -11.25 4.47
C LYS A 127 -10.41 -10.91 3.98
N LYS A 128 -11.18 -11.93 3.64
CA LYS A 128 -12.60 -11.75 3.28
C LYS A 128 -13.42 -11.50 4.54
N ARG A 129 -14.26 -10.46 4.52
CA ARG A 129 -15.21 -10.13 5.58
C ARG A 129 -16.61 -10.02 4.97
N GLN A 130 -17.64 -9.99 5.82
CA GLN A 130 -18.99 -9.76 5.34
C GLN A 130 -19.11 -8.34 4.77
N GLY A 131 -19.28 -8.23 3.46
CA GLY A 131 -19.48 -6.96 2.75
C GLY A 131 -18.21 -6.20 2.34
N PHE A 132 -17.01 -6.68 2.67
CA PHE A 132 -15.75 -6.06 2.24
C PHE A 132 -14.55 -7.01 2.30
N ARG A 133 -13.44 -6.61 1.68
CA ARG A 133 -12.13 -7.24 1.81
C ARG A 133 -11.21 -6.33 2.62
N GLU A 134 -10.57 -6.90 3.63
CA GLU A 134 -9.58 -6.23 4.45
C GLU A 134 -8.20 -6.48 3.86
N VAL A 135 -7.45 -5.41 3.53
CA VAL A 135 -6.09 -5.50 3.00
C VAL A 135 -5.13 -4.89 4.02
N ILE A 136 -4.19 -5.69 4.51
CA ILE A 136 -3.14 -5.25 5.42
C ILE A 136 -1.79 -5.45 4.74
N ILE A 137 -1.04 -4.37 4.55
CA ILE A 137 0.32 -4.41 4.04
C ILE A 137 1.27 -4.26 5.22
N TYR A 138 2.17 -5.22 5.38
CA TYR A 138 3.25 -5.21 6.35
C TYR A 138 4.60 -5.14 5.64
N ARG A 139 5.38 -4.11 5.94
CA ARG A 139 6.79 -4.00 5.54
C ARG A 139 7.68 -4.51 6.66
N LYS A 140 8.62 -5.40 6.33
CA LYS A 140 9.63 -5.92 7.26
C LYS A 140 10.71 -4.88 7.61
N PRO A 141 11.54 -5.12 8.65
CA PRO A 141 12.71 -4.29 8.95
C PRO A 141 13.59 -4.03 7.71
N PRO A 142 14.33 -2.90 7.66
CA PRO A 142 14.78 -2.07 8.79
C PRO A 142 13.79 -0.99 9.24
N HIS A 143 12.73 -0.75 8.46
CA HIS A 143 11.75 0.31 8.73
C HIS A 143 10.36 -0.32 8.72
N PRO A 144 10.03 -1.08 9.78
CA PRO A 144 8.81 -1.86 9.79
C PRO A 144 7.59 -0.93 9.78
N ALA A 145 6.62 -1.24 8.93
CA ALA A 145 5.42 -0.44 8.77
C ALA A 145 4.20 -1.32 8.54
N LEU A 146 3.04 -0.81 8.92
CA LEU A 146 1.77 -1.49 8.72
C LEU A 146 0.75 -0.50 8.15
N ILE A 147 0.06 -0.93 7.10
CA ILE A 147 -0.90 -0.13 6.36
C ILE A 147 -2.17 -0.94 6.20
N ARG A 148 -3.32 -0.34 6.47
CA ARG A 148 -4.62 -1.02 6.46
C ARG A 148 -5.62 -0.32 5.56
N TYR A 149 -6.29 -1.11 4.73
CA TYR A 149 -7.34 -0.69 3.83
C TYR A 149 -8.57 -1.59 3.97
N VAL A 150 -9.72 -1.03 3.63
CA VAL A 150 -10.98 -1.73 3.45
C VAL A 150 -11.44 -1.52 2.02
N ALA A 151 -11.68 -2.59 1.28
CA ALA A 151 -12.14 -2.56 -0.10
C ALA A 151 -13.57 -3.11 -0.20
N TYR A 152 -14.47 -2.33 -0.78
CA TYR A 152 -15.89 -2.66 -0.96
C TYR A 152 -16.19 -3.17 -2.39
N LEU A 153 -15.14 -3.68 -3.04
CA LEU A 153 -15.12 -4.17 -4.43
C LEU A 153 -15.66 -5.59 -4.57
#